data_AF-A0A377Q065-F1
#
_entry.id   AF-A0A377Q065-F1
#
_cell.length_a   1.000
_cell.length_b   1.000
_cell.length_c   1.000
_cell.angle_alpha   90.00
_cell.angle_beta   90.00
_cell.angle_gamma   90.00
#
_symmetry.space_group_name_H-M   'P 1'
#
loop_
_entity.id
_entity.type
_entity.pdbx_description
1 polymer ?
#
loop_
_entity_poly.entity_id
_entity_poly.type
_entity_poly.pdbx_seq_one_letter_code
_entity_poly.pdbx_strand_id
1 'polypeptide(L)'
;MKNSFLVYCRSLQTLHKQMWKSFLAFVLLCGSMPLFAENPEDLPDFTPSFMIRSAYDGSVLTIDEKQLNWNLREITDDSGIKERDPWPFFKLSYVQFVSPNNADVCLAIDESGKFVGKSCKKDIESKKLETVFSIIPTTTSAVQIRSMVLNADECITFFNTPRKSGFGINSCDVDRLFNVDLRNLMLILPPFQAAVPINP
;
A
#
# COMPACT_ATOMS: atom_id res chain seq x y z
N MET A 1 65.78 -29.03 27.54
CA MET A 1 64.49 -28.30 27.46
C MET A 1 64.47 -27.14 26.45
N LYS A 2 65.47 -26.91 25.58
CA LYS A 2 65.45 -25.81 24.58
C LYS A 2 64.97 -26.20 23.16
N ASN A 3 65.04 -27.49 22.79
CA ASN A 3 64.66 -27.92 21.43
C ASN A 3 63.15 -28.16 21.22
N SER A 4 62.37 -28.43 22.27
CA SER A 4 60.93 -28.69 22.15
C SER A 4 60.10 -27.43 21.90
N PHE A 5 60.58 -26.26 22.35
CA PHE A 5 59.86 -24.97 22.23
C PHE A 5 59.94 -24.38 20.81
N LEU A 6 61.07 -24.57 20.12
CA LEU A 6 61.28 -24.08 18.76
C LEU A 6 60.46 -24.85 17.71
N VAL A 7 60.21 -26.14 17.93
CA VAL A 7 59.35 -26.97 17.06
C VAL A 7 57.88 -26.56 17.20
N TYR A 8 57.43 -26.25 18.43
CA TYR A 8 56.06 -25.82 18.69
C TYR A 8 55.75 -24.45 18.07
N CYS A 9 56.68 -23.49 18.14
CA CYS A 9 56.52 -22.17 17.51
C CYS A 9 56.46 -22.24 15.97
N ARG A 10 57.27 -23.10 15.34
CA ARG A 10 57.22 -23.31 13.88
C ARG A 10 55.91 -23.96 13.44
N SER A 11 55.39 -24.92 14.22
CA SER A 11 54.09 -25.56 13.99
C SER A 11 52.91 -24.58 14.12
N LEU A 12 52.95 -23.67 15.10
CA LEU A 12 51.91 -22.67 15.31
C LEU A 12 51.86 -21.63 14.16
N GLN A 13 53.03 -21.23 13.64
CA GLN A 13 53.12 -20.29 12.51
C GLN A 13 52.65 -20.89 11.18
N THR A 14 52.88 -22.19 10.94
CA THR A 14 52.33 -22.89 9.76
C THR A 14 50.82 -23.11 9.87
N LEU A 15 50.31 -23.45 11.06
CA LEU A 15 48.87 -23.56 11.32
C LEU A 15 48.14 -22.23 11.09
N HIS A 16 48.68 -21.11 11.56
CA HIS A 16 48.09 -19.78 11.34
C HIS A 16 48.07 -19.39 9.86
N LYS A 17 49.15 -19.67 9.11
CA LYS A 17 49.20 -19.41 7.66
C LYS A 17 48.24 -20.32 6.88
N GLN A 18 48.04 -21.56 7.32
CA GLN A 18 47.12 -22.49 6.68
C GLN A 18 45.66 -22.11 6.95
N MET A 19 45.34 -21.74 8.19
CA MET A 19 44.04 -21.18 8.56
C MET A 19 43.72 -19.89 7.80
N TRP A 20 44.69 -18.99 7.63
CA TRP A 20 44.50 -17.76 6.86
C TRP A 20 44.22 -18.03 5.37
N LYS A 21 44.92 -19.01 4.78
CA LYS A 21 44.67 -19.45 3.40
C LYS A 21 43.29 -20.10 3.25
N SER A 22 42.89 -20.95 4.20
CA SER A 22 41.56 -21.57 4.21
C SER A 22 40.45 -20.55 4.42
N PHE A 23 40.68 -19.53 5.26
CA PHE A 23 39.75 -18.42 5.46
C PHE A 23 39.59 -17.56 4.20
N LEU A 24 40.70 -17.21 3.53
CA LEU A 24 40.65 -16.51 2.25
C LEU A 24 39.95 -17.31 1.15
N ALA A 25 40.20 -18.63 1.08
CA ALA A 25 39.51 -19.51 0.15
C ALA A 25 38.00 -19.59 0.43
N PHE A 26 37.59 -19.62 1.70
CA PHE A 26 36.19 -19.62 2.12
C PHE A 26 35.49 -18.29 1.78
N VAL A 27 36.15 -17.14 2.00
CA VAL A 27 35.62 -15.82 1.62
C VAL A 27 35.47 -15.69 0.10
N LEU A 28 36.41 -16.22 -0.67
CA LEU A 28 36.33 -16.26 -2.14
C LEU A 28 35.24 -17.21 -2.65
N LEU A 29 35.00 -18.34 -1.98
CA LEU A 29 33.92 -19.28 -2.35
C LEU A 29 32.52 -18.77 -2.00
N CYS A 30 32.38 -18.06 -0.87
CA CYS A 30 31.11 -17.45 -0.46
C CYS A 30 30.80 -16.16 -1.23
N GLY A 31 31.80 -15.44 -1.71
CA GLY A 31 31.62 -14.22 -2.52
C GLY A 31 31.15 -14.47 -3.95
N SER A 32 31.22 -15.71 -4.45
CA SER A 32 30.76 -16.10 -5.79
C SER A 32 29.39 -16.76 -5.83
N MET A 33 28.69 -16.87 -4.69
CA MET A 33 27.29 -17.25 -4.73
C MET A 33 26.51 -16.06 -5.30
N PRO A 34 25.74 -16.22 -6.39
CA PRO A 34 24.80 -15.17 -6.77
C PRO A 34 23.85 -14.98 -5.59
N LEU A 35 23.99 -13.83 -4.92
CA LEU A 35 22.91 -13.25 -4.14
C LEU A 35 21.79 -13.01 -5.14
N PHE A 36 20.85 -13.95 -5.24
CA PHE A 36 19.54 -13.68 -5.81
C PHE A 36 18.81 -12.73 -4.84
N ALA A 37 19.25 -11.48 -4.82
CA ALA A 37 18.39 -10.39 -4.43
C ALA A 37 17.50 -10.14 -5.64
N GLU A 38 16.19 -10.38 -5.50
CA GLU A 38 15.22 -9.83 -6.45
C GLU A 38 15.49 -8.32 -6.54
N ASN A 39 15.73 -7.83 -7.76
CA ASN A 39 15.88 -6.41 -7.99
C ASN A 39 14.54 -5.75 -7.60
N PRO A 40 14.50 -4.78 -6.68
CA PRO A 40 13.25 -4.11 -6.30
C PRO A 40 12.54 -3.42 -7.48
N GLU A 41 13.22 -3.26 -8.63
CA GLU A 41 12.65 -2.78 -9.89
C GLU A 41 11.73 -3.81 -10.61
N ASP A 42 11.67 -5.07 -10.17
CA ASP A 42 10.79 -6.11 -10.76
C ASP A 42 9.44 -6.25 -10.02
N LEU A 43 9.15 -5.38 -9.05
CA LEU A 43 7.82 -5.35 -8.44
C LEU A 43 6.81 -4.72 -9.42
N PRO A 44 5.62 -5.31 -9.60
CA PRO A 44 4.59 -4.71 -10.44
C PRO A 44 4.24 -3.29 -9.94
N ASP A 45 3.96 -2.37 -10.87
CA ASP A 45 3.55 -0.98 -10.59
C ASP A 45 2.32 -0.85 -9.66
N PHE A 46 1.62 -1.96 -9.42
CA PHE A 46 0.41 -2.02 -8.60
C PHE A 46 0.57 -3.03 -7.48
N THR A 47 -0.04 -2.70 -6.35
CA THR A 47 -0.34 -3.71 -5.32
C THR A 47 -1.20 -4.83 -5.93
N PRO A 48 -1.15 -6.05 -5.35
CA PRO A 48 -2.17 -7.06 -5.63
C PRO A 48 -3.58 -6.45 -5.50
N SER A 49 -4.50 -6.85 -6.38
CA SER A 49 -5.87 -6.36 -6.34
C SER A 49 -6.51 -6.66 -4.99
N PHE A 50 -7.41 -5.79 -4.56
CA PHE A 50 -8.17 -5.91 -3.32
C PHE A 50 -9.61 -5.47 -3.52
N MET A 51 -10.46 -5.76 -2.55
CA MET A 51 -11.80 -5.18 -2.49
C MET A 51 -11.92 -4.23 -1.31
N ILE A 52 -12.77 -3.22 -1.44
CA ILE A 52 -13.08 -2.27 -0.38
C ILE A 52 -14.49 -2.57 0.12
N ARG A 53 -14.66 -2.75 1.43
CA ARG A 53 -15.96 -2.99 2.05
C ARG A 53 -16.26 -2.00 3.16
N SER A 54 -17.53 -1.66 3.29
CA SER A 54 -18.09 -0.97 4.46
C SER A 54 -17.88 -1.84 5.71
N ALA A 55 -17.27 -1.28 6.76
CA ALA A 55 -17.17 -1.94 8.05
C ALA A 55 -18.52 -1.99 8.78
N TYR A 56 -19.49 -1.17 8.36
CA TYR A 56 -20.83 -1.09 8.95
C TYR A 56 -21.70 -2.31 8.63
N ASP A 57 -21.72 -2.75 7.37
CA ASP A 57 -22.61 -3.83 6.91
C ASP A 57 -21.95 -4.85 5.96
N GLY A 58 -20.69 -4.65 5.59
CA GLY A 58 -19.97 -5.52 4.65
C GLY A 58 -20.28 -5.28 3.17
N SER A 59 -21.05 -4.24 2.83
CA SER A 59 -21.31 -3.84 1.44
C SER A 59 -20.02 -3.50 0.71
N VAL A 60 -19.94 -3.83 -0.59
CA VAL A 60 -18.75 -3.62 -1.43
C VAL A 60 -18.80 -2.26 -2.11
N LEU A 61 -17.72 -1.48 -2.00
CA LEU A 61 -17.57 -0.23 -2.74
C LEU A 61 -17.26 -0.53 -4.20
N THR A 62 -18.22 -0.22 -5.07
CA THR A 62 -18.13 -0.52 -6.49
C THR A 62 -18.85 0.53 -7.34
N ILE A 63 -18.43 0.66 -8.60
CA ILE A 63 -19.09 1.50 -9.61
C ILE A 63 -20.14 0.72 -10.41
N ASP A 64 -19.98 -0.61 -10.53
CA ASP A 64 -20.91 -1.52 -11.21
C ASP A 64 -20.71 -2.98 -10.77
N GLU A 65 -21.63 -3.89 -11.12
CA GLU A 65 -21.57 -5.29 -10.67
C GLU A 65 -20.32 -6.07 -11.12
N LYS A 66 -19.55 -5.55 -12.09
CA LYS A 66 -18.36 -6.20 -12.65
C LYS A 66 -17.07 -5.66 -12.04
N GLN A 67 -17.08 -4.46 -11.46
CA GLN A 67 -15.92 -3.76 -10.92
C GLN A 67 -15.86 -3.89 -9.38
N LEU A 68 -15.68 -5.12 -8.88
CA LEU A 68 -15.65 -5.40 -7.43
C LEU A 68 -14.26 -5.21 -6.80
N ASN A 69 -13.21 -5.24 -7.63
CA ASN A 69 -11.82 -5.21 -7.20
C ASN A 69 -11.14 -3.92 -7.68
N TRP A 70 -10.10 -3.51 -6.97
CA TRP A 70 -9.30 -2.32 -7.23
C TRP A 70 -7.82 -2.63 -7.05
N ASN A 71 -6.99 -1.93 -7.81
CA ASN A 71 -5.54 -1.86 -7.61
C ASN A 71 -5.21 -0.52 -6.94
N LEU A 72 -4.17 -0.48 -6.10
CA LEU A 72 -3.70 0.77 -5.51
C LEU A 72 -2.57 1.31 -6.37
N ARG A 73 -2.67 2.59 -6.74
CA ARG A 73 -1.56 3.35 -7.32
C ARG A 73 -1.26 4.53 -6.40
N GLU A 74 -0.02 4.65 -5.96
CA GLU A 74 0.46 5.86 -5.28
C GLU A 74 0.74 6.96 -6.31
N ILE A 75 0.38 8.20 -5.97
CA ILE A 75 0.70 9.38 -6.78
C ILE A 75 2.00 9.98 -6.24
N THR A 76 3.05 9.92 -7.05
CA THR A 76 4.40 10.37 -6.67
C THR A 76 4.61 11.87 -6.87
N ASP A 77 3.99 12.48 -7.89
CA ASP A 77 3.96 13.94 -8.06
C ASP A 77 2.69 14.51 -7.43
N ASP A 78 2.80 14.88 -6.16
CA ASP A 78 1.69 15.34 -5.32
C ASP A 78 1.73 16.84 -5.01
N SER A 79 2.61 17.59 -5.68
CA SER A 79 2.85 19.01 -5.40
C SER A 79 1.57 19.85 -5.40
N GLY A 80 0.72 19.71 -6.43
CA GLY A 80 -0.56 20.40 -6.52
C GLY A 80 -1.68 19.82 -5.64
N ILE A 81 -1.51 18.61 -5.09
CA ILE A 81 -2.49 17.96 -4.22
C ILE A 81 -2.26 18.42 -2.78
N LYS A 82 -0.99 18.46 -2.34
CA LYS A 82 -0.57 18.92 -1.01
C LYS A 82 -1.05 20.32 -0.66
N GLU A 83 -1.10 21.21 -1.65
CA GLU A 83 -1.58 22.58 -1.46
C GLU A 83 -3.06 22.66 -1.06
N ARG A 84 -3.86 21.63 -1.38
CA ARG A 84 -5.28 21.53 -1.05
C ARG A 84 -5.56 20.69 0.19
N ASP A 85 -4.55 20.07 0.78
CA ASP A 85 -4.72 19.19 1.93
C ASP A 85 -4.97 20.01 3.20
N PRO A 86 -6.14 19.88 3.86
CA PRO A 86 -6.40 20.59 5.12
C PRO A 86 -5.60 20.03 6.30
N TRP A 87 -5.01 18.84 6.16
CA TRP A 87 -4.30 18.11 7.21
C TRP A 87 -2.92 17.62 6.77
N PRO A 88 -2.04 18.52 6.28
CA PRO A 88 -0.71 18.14 5.76
C PRO A 88 0.20 17.53 6.84
N PHE A 89 -0.13 17.77 8.12
CA PHE A 89 0.61 17.25 9.26
C PHE A 89 0.53 15.72 9.40
N PHE A 90 -0.51 15.07 8.84
CA PHE A 90 -0.59 13.61 8.86
C PHE A 90 0.40 12.94 7.90
N LYS A 91 0.96 13.67 6.93
CA LYS A 91 1.92 13.15 5.93
C LYS A 91 1.42 11.86 5.24
N LEU A 92 0.13 11.83 4.92
CA LEU A 92 -0.47 10.69 4.22
C LEU A 92 -0.11 10.75 2.74
N SER A 93 0.09 9.59 2.13
CA SER A 93 0.20 9.46 0.68
C SER A 93 -1.16 9.71 0.01
N TYR A 94 -1.09 10.15 -1.24
CA TYR A 94 -2.24 10.24 -2.13
C TYR A 94 -2.24 9.07 -3.10
N VAL A 95 -3.41 8.52 -3.33
CA VAL A 95 -3.57 7.26 -4.06
C VAL A 95 -4.75 7.35 -5.03
N GLN A 96 -4.73 6.48 -6.04
CA GLN A 96 -5.87 6.20 -6.89
C GLN A 96 -6.26 4.72 -6.76
N PHE A 97 -7.56 4.45 -6.78
CA PHE A 97 -8.09 3.10 -6.88
C PHE A 97 -8.35 2.77 -8.35
N VAL A 98 -7.43 2.03 -8.95
CA VAL A 98 -7.39 1.74 -10.38
C VAL A 98 -8.17 0.45 -10.69
N SER A 99 -8.91 0.42 -11.80
CA SER A 99 -9.56 -0.78 -12.29
C SER A 99 -8.50 -1.83 -12.68
N PRO A 100 -8.61 -3.08 -12.23
CA PRO A 100 -7.73 -4.16 -12.69
C PRO A 100 -7.89 -4.47 -14.19
N ASN A 101 -9.00 -4.07 -14.80
CA ASN A 101 -9.31 -4.33 -16.21
C ASN A 101 -8.81 -3.22 -17.15
N ASN A 102 -8.58 -2.02 -16.62
CA ASN A 102 -8.12 -0.87 -17.39
C ASN A 102 -7.31 0.08 -16.50
N ALA A 103 -6.00 0.15 -16.77
CA ALA A 103 -5.06 0.94 -15.98
C ALA A 103 -5.27 2.46 -16.03
N ASP A 104 -6.08 2.97 -16.98
CA ASP A 104 -6.48 4.39 -17.00
C ASP A 104 -7.86 4.62 -16.39
N VAL A 105 -8.61 3.59 -15.97
CA VAL A 105 -9.91 3.81 -15.30
C VAL A 105 -9.72 3.74 -13.79
N CYS A 106 -10.09 4.81 -13.09
CA CYS A 106 -10.05 4.92 -11.65
C CYS A 106 -11.45 5.11 -11.06
N LEU A 107 -11.63 4.66 -9.82
CA LEU A 107 -12.73 5.11 -8.98
C LEU A 107 -12.67 6.63 -8.89
N ALA A 108 -13.80 7.28 -9.10
CA ALA A 108 -13.94 8.71 -8.96
C ALA A 108 -15.25 9.07 -8.27
N ILE A 109 -15.28 10.25 -7.67
CA ILE A 109 -16.52 10.88 -7.21
C ILE A 109 -16.78 12.05 -8.15
N ASP A 110 -17.86 11.97 -8.93
CA ASP A 110 -18.21 13.06 -9.83
C ASP A 110 -18.77 14.28 -9.09
N GLU A 111 -18.91 15.39 -9.82
CA GLU A 111 -19.50 16.63 -9.33
C GLU A 111 -20.93 16.48 -8.77
N SER A 112 -21.62 15.37 -9.06
CA SER A 112 -22.94 15.04 -8.49
C SER A 112 -22.86 14.23 -7.18
N GLY A 113 -21.65 13.93 -6.71
CA GLY A 113 -21.39 13.12 -5.52
C GLY A 113 -21.57 11.62 -5.75
N LYS A 114 -21.56 11.16 -7.01
CA LYS A 114 -21.73 9.74 -7.35
C LYS A 114 -20.38 9.08 -7.64
N PHE A 115 -20.26 7.83 -7.22
CA PHE A 115 -19.14 6.98 -7.58
C PHE A 115 -19.25 6.54 -9.04
N VAL A 116 -18.22 6.83 -9.82
CA VAL A 116 -18.14 6.55 -11.26
C VAL A 116 -16.72 6.13 -11.65
N GLY A 117 -16.55 5.56 -12.84
CA GLY A 117 -15.23 5.36 -13.45
C GLY A 117 -14.81 6.60 -14.26
N LYS A 118 -13.62 7.13 -14.02
CA LYS A 118 -13.01 8.23 -14.81
C LYS A 118 -11.57 7.93 -15.18
N SER A 119 -11.05 8.68 -16.16
CA SER A 119 -9.64 8.58 -16.55
C SER A 119 -8.74 9.03 -15.40
N CYS A 120 -7.89 8.15 -14.91
CA CYS A 120 -6.91 8.41 -13.85
C CYS A 120 -5.98 9.54 -14.25
N LYS A 121 -5.45 9.49 -15.48
CA LYS A 121 -4.45 10.45 -15.96
C LYS A 121 -5.08 11.82 -16.24
N LYS A 122 -6.22 11.84 -16.94
CA LYS A 122 -6.90 13.09 -17.30
C LYS A 122 -7.36 13.86 -16.07
N ASP A 123 -7.78 13.16 -15.00
CA ASP A 123 -8.21 13.80 -13.76
C ASP A 123 -7.06 14.58 -13.09
N ILE A 124 -5.87 13.97 -13.00
CA ILE A 124 -4.65 14.63 -12.50
C ILE A 124 -4.28 15.83 -13.38
N GLU A 125 -4.23 15.66 -14.70
CA GLU A 125 -3.90 16.74 -15.65
C GLU A 125 -4.89 17.91 -15.57
N SER A 126 -6.18 17.61 -15.34
CA SER A 126 -7.24 18.61 -15.20
C SER A 126 -7.30 19.28 -13.83
N LYS A 127 -6.52 18.79 -12.85
CA LYS A 127 -6.51 19.25 -11.45
C LYS A 127 -7.86 19.17 -10.73
N LYS A 128 -8.79 18.35 -11.23
CA LYS A 128 -10.09 18.13 -10.58
C LYS A 128 -9.96 17.25 -9.34
N LEU A 129 -9.03 16.29 -9.37
CA LEU A 129 -8.70 15.39 -8.26
C LEU A 129 -9.86 14.49 -7.82
N GLU A 130 -10.82 14.23 -8.72
CA GLU A 130 -11.99 13.39 -8.46
C GLU A 130 -11.64 11.91 -8.25
N THR A 131 -10.50 11.47 -8.79
CA THR A 131 -9.95 10.11 -8.68
C THR A 131 -8.93 9.96 -7.55
N VAL A 132 -8.66 11.05 -6.82
CA VAL A 132 -7.57 11.10 -5.84
C VAL A 132 -8.14 10.94 -4.44
N PHE A 133 -7.54 10.00 -3.71
CA PHE A 133 -7.90 9.67 -2.35
C PHE A 133 -6.68 9.67 -1.44
N SER A 134 -6.93 9.61 -0.14
CA SER A 134 -5.90 9.41 0.87
C SER A 134 -6.44 8.45 1.94
N ILE A 135 -5.61 7.52 2.40
CA ILE A 135 -6.00 6.50 3.37
C ILE A 135 -5.60 6.98 4.76
N ILE A 136 -6.59 7.23 5.63
CA ILE A 136 -6.36 7.62 7.02
C ILE A 136 -6.40 6.36 7.89
N PRO A 137 -5.27 5.95 8.49
CA PRO A 137 -5.25 4.81 9.40
C PRO A 137 -6.03 5.13 10.69
N THR A 138 -6.62 4.11 11.30
CA THR A 138 -7.29 4.22 12.61
C THR A 138 -6.58 3.36 13.66
N THR A 139 -7.10 3.30 14.88
CA THR A 139 -6.62 2.39 15.93
C THR A 139 -7.00 0.92 15.71
N THR A 140 -7.71 0.62 14.61
CA THR A 140 -8.11 -0.72 14.20
C THR A 140 -7.55 -1.04 12.82
N SER A 141 -7.82 -2.24 12.29
CA SER A 141 -7.47 -2.59 10.90
C SER A 141 -8.34 -1.87 9.85
N ALA A 142 -9.43 -1.22 10.27
CA ALA A 142 -10.24 -0.40 9.39
C ALA A 142 -9.60 0.97 9.14
N VAL A 143 -9.89 1.55 7.99
CA VAL A 143 -9.37 2.85 7.55
C VAL A 143 -10.51 3.79 7.21
N GLN A 144 -10.27 5.10 7.27
CA GLN A 144 -11.12 6.06 6.56
C GLN A 144 -10.49 6.33 5.20
N ILE A 145 -11.31 6.44 4.15
CA ILE A 145 -10.84 6.76 2.80
C ILE A 145 -11.29 8.18 2.48
N ARG A 146 -10.36 9.12 2.53
CA ARG A 146 -10.59 10.54 2.27
C ARG A 146 -10.57 10.84 0.79
N SER A 147 -11.49 11.66 0.29
CA SER A 147 -11.50 12.14 -1.09
C SER A 147 -10.88 13.52 -1.20
N MET A 148 -10.16 13.80 -2.30
CA MET A 148 -9.55 15.11 -2.58
C MET A 148 -10.49 16.06 -3.35
N VAL A 149 -11.75 15.68 -3.55
CA VAL A 149 -12.79 16.58 -4.06
C VAL A 149 -13.10 17.70 -3.05
N LEU A 150 -13.72 18.77 -3.52
CA LEU A 150 -14.18 19.89 -2.67
C LEU A 150 -13.05 20.45 -1.77
N ASN A 151 -13.23 20.41 -0.45
CA ASN A 151 -12.26 20.91 0.53
C ASN A 151 -11.28 19.84 1.03
N ALA A 152 -11.30 18.63 0.44
CA ALA A 152 -10.46 17.51 0.83
C ALA A 152 -10.57 17.11 2.32
N ASP A 153 -11.76 17.31 2.91
CA ASP A 153 -12.10 17.04 4.32
C ASP A 153 -13.21 15.98 4.48
N GLU A 154 -13.65 15.38 3.37
CA GLU A 154 -14.69 14.36 3.36
C GLU A 154 -14.13 12.96 3.08
N CYS A 155 -14.71 11.97 3.75
CA CYS A 155 -14.39 10.56 3.67
C CYS A 155 -15.56 9.79 3.07
N ILE A 156 -15.24 8.70 2.37
CA ILE A 156 -16.23 7.74 1.90
C ILE A 156 -16.98 7.21 3.11
N THR A 157 -18.30 7.27 3.04
CA THR A 157 -19.20 6.81 4.09
C THR A 157 -20.23 5.87 3.52
N PHE A 158 -20.65 4.89 4.32
CA PHE A 158 -21.80 4.06 4.02
C PHE A 158 -23.03 4.61 4.73
N PHE A 159 -24.07 4.94 3.97
CA PHE A 159 -25.36 5.31 4.53
C PHE A 159 -26.36 4.16 4.40
N ASN A 160 -27.18 3.98 5.42
CA ASN A 160 -28.29 3.05 5.41
C ASN A 160 -29.54 3.78 5.91
N THR A 161 -30.41 4.17 4.99
CA THR A 161 -31.70 4.80 5.30
C THR A 161 -32.84 3.88 4.86
N PRO A 162 -34.05 4.00 5.44
CA PRO A 162 -35.19 3.17 5.05
C PRO A 162 -35.56 3.25 3.55
N ARG A 163 -35.13 4.31 2.85
CA ARG A 163 -35.42 4.52 1.42
C ARG A 163 -34.28 4.10 0.50
N LYS A 164 -33.03 4.18 0.99
CA LYS A 164 -31.83 3.94 0.20
C LYS A 164 -30.64 3.62 1.09
N SER A 165 -29.87 2.62 0.71
CA SER A 165 -28.54 2.35 1.22
C SER A 165 -27.50 2.54 0.11
N GLY A 166 -26.25 2.80 0.49
CA GLY A 166 -25.16 2.91 -0.46
C GLY A 166 -23.99 3.72 0.07
N PHE A 167 -23.06 4.03 -0.83
CA PHE A 167 -21.89 4.84 -0.53
C PHE A 167 -22.13 6.31 -0.89
N GLY A 168 -21.61 7.19 -0.04
CA GLY A 168 -21.53 8.62 -0.27
C GLY A 168 -20.24 9.18 0.32
N ILE A 169 -20.24 10.49 0.58
CA ILE A 169 -19.18 11.18 1.31
C ILE A 169 -19.77 11.94 2.49
N ASN A 170 -18.98 12.09 3.55
CA ASN A 170 -19.30 12.88 4.74
C ASN A 170 -17.99 13.35 5.39
N SER A 171 -18.02 14.31 6.29
CA SER A 171 -16.82 14.79 6.98
C SER A 171 -16.02 13.63 7.62
N CYS A 172 -14.69 13.64 7.44
CA CYS A 172 -13.81 12.66 8.07
C CYS A 172 -13.73 12.89 9.59
N ASP A 173 -13.62 11.79 10.34
CA ASP A 173 -13.43 11.81 11.79
C ASP A 173 -11.92 11.90 12.12
N VAL A 174 -11.37 13.11 12.11
CA VAL A 174 -9.91 13.35 12.32
C VAL A 174 -9.54 13.85 13.72
N ASP A 175 -10.52 14.00 14.61
CA ASP A 175 -10.30 14.57 15.94
C ASP A 175 -9.63 13.57 16.89
N ARG A 176 -8.67 14.05 17.70
CA ARG A 176 -7.66 13.22 18.41
C ARG A 176 -8.20 12.39 19.58
N LEU A 177 -9.50 12.45 19.88
CA LEU A 177 -10.08 12.02 21.15
C LEU A 177 -11.20 10.97 21.04
N PHE A 178 -11.70 10.58 19.85
CA PHE A 178 -12.96 9.82 19.77
C PHE A 178 -13.03 8.68 18.74
N ASN A 179 -13.99 7.78 19.01
CA ASN A 179 -14.46 6.68 18.16
C ASN A 179 -14.91 7.21 16.79
N VAL A 180 -14.29 6.70 15.73
CA VAL A 180 -14.71 6.91 14.34
C VAL A 180 -16.06 6.21 14.12
N ASP A 181 -16.99 6.86 13.42
CA ASP A 181 -18.27 6.23 13.08
C ASP A 181 -18.02 5.01 12.18
N LEU A 182 -18.61 3.85 12.51
CA LEU A 182 -18.48 2.64 11.69
C LEU A 182 -18.88 2.86 10.23
N ARG A 183 -19.76 3.82 9.95
CA ARG A 183 -20.17 4.21 8.59
C ARG A 183 -19.03 4.83 7.80
N ASN A 184 -18.09 5.50 8.45
CA ASN A 184 -16.90 6.10 7.83
C ASN A 184 -15.73 5.10 7.73
N LEU A 185 -15.88 3.90 8.30
CA LEU A 185 -14.85 2.88 8.30
C LEU A 185 -14.98 1.93 7.11
N MET A 186 -13.85 1.75 6.44
CA MET A 186 -13.67 0.87 5.28
C MET A 186 -12.65 -0.22 5.61
N LEU A 187 -12.88 -1.40 5.06
CA LEU A 187 -11.99 -2.55 5.13
C LEU A 187 -11.37 -2.77 3.76
N ILE A 188 -10.04 -2.80 3.70
CA ILE A 188 -9.28 -3.22 2.52
C ILE A 188 -9.01 -4.72 2.68
N LEU A 189 -9.65 -5.52 1.83
CA LEU A 189 -9.69 -6.99 1.97
C LEU A 189 -9.14 -7.66 0.70
N PRO A 190 -8.75 -8.95 0.79
CA PRO A 190 -8.37 -9.74 -0.38
C PRO A 190 -9.40 -9.62 -1.52
N PRO A 191 -8.96 -9.76 -2.78
CA PRO A 191 -9.83 -9.55 -3.94
C PRO A 191 -10.96 -10.59 -3.97
N PHE A 192 -12.10 -10.18 -4.51
CA PHE A 192 -13.22 -11.08 -4.77
C PHE A 192 -12.90 -11.93 -6.02
N GLN A 193 -12.32 -13.11 -5.77
CA GLN A 193 -11.98 -14.10 -6.79
C GLN A 193 -11.97 -15.51 -6.21
N ALA A 194 -11.93 -16.53 -7.08
CA ALA A 194 -11.72 -17.91 -6.65
C ALA A 194 -10.35 -18.03 -5.94
N ALA A 195 -10.35 -18.66 -4.77
CA ALA A 195 -9.16 -18.89 -3.97
C ALA A 195 -8.82 -20.39 -3.93
N VAL A 196 -7.52 -20.69 -3.87
CA VAL A 196 -6.99 -22.05 -3.72
C VAL A 196 -6.19 -22.10 -2.41
N PRO A 197 -6.37 -23.13 -1.57
CA PRO A 197 -5.57 -23.31 -0.38
C PRO A 197 -4.07 -23.46 -0.74
N ILE A 198 -3.21 -22.71 -0.05
CA ILE A 198 -1.76 -22.91 -0.15
C ILE A 198 -1.40 -24.08 0.75
N ASN A 199 -0.93 -25.18 0.17
CA ASN A 199 -0.43 -26.32 0.94
C ASN A 199 1.07 -26.11 1.21
N PRO A 200 1.50 -25.98 2.48
CA PRO A 200 2.89 -25.74 2.84
C PRO A 200 3.82 -26.94 2.59
#